data_AF-A0A5J5B3U4-F1
#
_entry.id   AF-A0A5J5B3U4-F1
#
_cell.length_a   1.000
_cell.length_b   1.000
_cell.length_c   1.000
_cell.angle_alpha   90.00
_cell.angle_beta   90.00
_cell.angle_gamma   90.00
#
_symmetry.space_group_name_H-M   'P 1'
#
loop_
_entity.id
_entity.type
_entity.pdbx_description
1 polymer ?
#
loop_
_entity_poly.entity_id
_entity_poly.type
_entity_poly.pdbx_seq_one_letter_code
_entity_poly.pdbx_strand_id
1 'polypeptide(L)'
;MRLGFFDGDPSKQLYGKLGPKDVCTPQNQELAREAARQGIVLLKNSAGSLPLSPTTIKTLAVIGPNANVTKTMIGNYEGTPCKYTTPLQGLTASVATTYAPGCANTACSTAQRAATGFDIHLPGQQQLLVTQVANASKGPVILVIMSGGGMDIQFAKDSDKITSILWVGYPGEAGGAAIADVIFGYYNPSGRLPMTWYPQSYADKVPMTNMNMRADPSTGYPGRTYRFYTGDTIYTFGDGISYSLFKHHLAQAPKQVSIPLEEGHACLSSTVQVH
;
A
#
# COMPACT_ATOMS: atom_id res chain seq x y z
N MET A 1 -16.08 -7.92 36.97
CA MET A 1 -15.83 -7.93 35.51
C MET A 1 -15.16 -6.61 35.14
N ARG A 2 -14.12 -6.57 34.31
CA ARG A 2 -13.27 -5.37 34.11
C ARG A 2 -13.94 -4.20 33.37
N LEU A 3 -14.98 -4.46 32.58
CA LEU A 3 -15.64 -3.46 31.72
C LEU A 3 -16.86 -2.80 32.37
N GLY A 4 -17.08 -3.00 33.67
CA GLY A 4 -18.12 -2.28 34.42
C GLY A 4 -19.57 -2.74 34.21
N PHE A 5 -19.80 -3.85 33.50
CA PHE A 5 -21.15 -4.31 33.14
C PHE A 5 -22.06 -4.63 34.36
N PHE A 6 -21.46 -4.99 35.50
CA PHE A 6 -22.19 -5.32 36.73
C PHE A 6 -22.01 -4.27 37.83
N ASP A 7 -21.42 -3.12 37.52
CA ASP A 7 -21.01 -2.11 38.52
C ASP A 7 -22.14 -1.11 38.83
N GLY A 8 -23.40 -1.52 38.64
CA GLY A 8 -24.60 -0.71 38.86
C GLY A 8 -25.08 0.03 37.61
N ASP A 9 -25.61 1.25 37.79
CA ASP A 9 -26.16 2.07 36.69
C ASP A 9 -25.07 2.37 35.63
N PRO A 10 -25.21 1.84 34.40
CA PRO A 10 -24.21 2.02 33.35
C PRO A 10 -23.93 3.48 33.00
N SER A 11 -24.92 4.38 33.14
CA SER A 11 -24.77 5.80 32.80
C SER A 11 -23.81 6.56 33.72
N LYS A 12 -23.58 6.01 34.92
CA LYS A 12 -22.64 6.56 35.92
C LYS A 12 -21.24 5.97 35.79
N GLN A 13 -21.04 4.97 34.93
CA GLN A 13 -19.76 4.31 34.69
C GLN A 13 -18.91 5.06 33.67
N LEU A 14 -17.63 4.69 33.59
CA LEU A 14 -16.61 5.32 32.75
C LEU A 14 -17.06 5.54 31.28
N TYR A 15 -17.74 4.57 30.69
CA TYR A 15 -18.19 4.62 29.29
C TYR A 15 -19.67 4.98 29.12
N GLY A 16 -20.39 5.23 30.22
CA GLY A 16 -21.85 5.38 30.25
C GLY A 16 -22.41 6.59 29.50
N LYS A 17 -21.56 7.56 29.18
CA LYS A 17 -21.93 8.82 28.53
C LYS A 17 -21.63 8.84 27.03
N LEU A 18 -20.95 7.81 26.50
CA LEU A 18 -20.67 7.69 25.08
C LEU A 18 -21.97 7.38 24.33
N GLY A 19 -22.20 8.06 23.22
CA GLY A 19 -23.38 7.85 22.38
C GLY A 19 -23.17 8.27 20.93
N PRO A 20 -24.24 8.36 20.12
CA PRO A 20 -24.15 8.63 18.68
C PRO A 20 -23.39 9.92 18.32
N LYS A 21 -23.46 10.94 19.18
CA LYS A 21 -22.74 12.21 18.99
C LYS A 21 -21.21 12.08 19.03
N ASP A 22 -20.71 11.01 19.67
CA ASP A 22 -19.28 10.77 19.87
C ASP A 22 -18.68 9.88 18.75
N VAL A 23 -19.51 9.40 17.82
CA VAL A 23 -19.10 8.47 16.74
C VAL A 23 -18.57 9.23 15.53
N CYS A 24 -19.37 10.12 14.94
CA CYS A 24 -19.04 10.81 13.68
C CYS A 24 -18.39 12.18 13.91
N THR A 25 -17.52 12.31 14.91
CA THR A 25 -16.85 13.59 15.20
C THR A 25 -15.84 13.95 14.11
N PRO A 26 -15.58 15.25 13.86
CA PRO A 26 -14.53 15.67 12.94
C PRO A 26 -13.15 15.10 13.29
N GLN A 27 -12.87 14.91 14.58
CA GLN A 27 -11.62 14.33 15.06
C GLN A 27 -11.46 12.86 14.65
N ASN A 28 -12.52 12.05 14.73
CA ASN A 28 -12.47 10.66 14.29
C ASN A 28 -12.26 10.56 12.77
N GLN A 29 -12.92 11.43 11.99
CA GLN A 29 -12.75 11.49 10.54
C GLN A 29 -11.34 11.94 10.14
N GLU A 30 -10.77 12.92 10.84
CA GLU A 30 -9.40 13.38 10.58
C GLU A 30 -8.38 12.32 11.00
N LEU A 31 -8.61 11.59 12.09
CA LEU A 31 -7.76 10.45 12.47
C LEU A 31 -7.75 9.38 11.37
N ALA A 32 -8.90 9.07 10.77
CA ALA A 32 -8.97 8.14 9.65
C ALA A 32 -8.19 8.65 8.42
N ARG A 33 -8.30 9.95 8.10
CA ARG A 33 -7.52 10.58 7.01
C ARG A 33 -6.02 10.55 7.32
N GLU A 34 -5.61 10.87 8.53
CA GLU A 34 -4.21 10.88 8.94
C GLU A 34 -3.59 9.49 8.91
N ALA A 35 -4.31 8.47 9.38
CA ALA A 35 -3.88 7.08 9.25
C ALA A 35 -3.66 6.69 7.79
N ALA A 36 -4.57 7.09 6.89
CA ALA A 36 -4.40 6.87 5.46
C ALA A 36 -3.18 7.62 4.90
N ARG A 37 -2.97 8.90 5.25
CA ARG A 37 -1.79 9.68 4.82
C ARG A 37 -0.47 9.04 5.24
N GLN A 38 -0.36 8.62 6.49
CA GLN A 38 0.83 7.93 7.01
C GLN A 38 1.05 6.56 6.35
N GLY A 39 -0.03 5.87 5.99
CA GLY A 39 0.03 4.53 5.38
C GLY A 39 0.35 4.52 3.88
N ILE A 40 0.14 5.63 3.17
CA ILE A 40 0.43 5.71 1.73
C ILE A 40 1.93 5.57 1.48
N VAL A 41 2.28 4.64 0.60
CA VAL A 41 3.67 4.34 0.22
C VAL A 41 3.92 4.84 -1.20
N LEU A 42 4.85 5.78 -1.34
CA LEU A 42 5.37 6.19 -2.65
C LEU A 42 6.49 5.21 -3.03
N LEU A 43 6.31 4.48 -4.14
CA LEU A 43 7.20 3.40 -4.57
C LEU A 43 8.14 3.81 -5.70
N LYS A 44 7.65 4.70 -6.58
CA LYS A 44 8.42 5.29 -7.68
C LYS A 44 8.06 6.76 -7.79
N ASN A 45 9.05 7.61 -8.06
CA ASN A 45 8.83 9.01 -8.38
C ASN A 45 10.00 9.57 -9.19
N SER A 46 9.79 9.79 -10.48
CA SER A 46 10.73 10.50 -11.35
C SER A 46 10.80 11.97 -10.96
N ALA A 47 11.98 12.58 -11.14
CA ALA A 47 12.19 13.99 -10.81
C ALA A 47 11.15 14.90 -11.49
N GLY A 48 10.50 15.76 -10.70
CA GLY A 48 9.49 16.69 -11.19
C GLY A 48 8.11 16.09 -11.49
N SER A 49 7.86 14.81 -11.17
CA SER A 49 6.55 14.18 -11.34
C SER A 49 5.58 14.52 -10.20
N LEU A 50 5.81 13.98 -9.00
CA LEU A 50 5.09 14.34 -7.78
C LEU A 50 5.98 15.13 -6.81
N PRO A 51 5.41 16.05 -6.00
CA PRO A 51 3.99 16.41 -5.96
C PRO A 51 3.52 17.30 -7.11
N LEU A 52 2.23 17.23 -7.45
CA LEU A 52 1.59 18.12 -8.41
C LEU A 52 1.30 19.49 -7.78
N SER A 53 1.41 20.53 -8.59
CA SER A 53 0.94 21.86 -8.22
C SER A 53 -0.40 22.17 -8.89
N PRO A 54 -1.47 22.51 -8.13
CA PRO A 54 -2.74 22.98 -8.70
C PRO A 54 -2.61 24.29 -9.50
N THR A 55 -1.53 25.05 -9.29
CA THR A 55 -1.28 26.27 -10.06
C THR A 55 -0.74 25.96 -11.46
N THR A 56 -0.06 24.83 -11.63
CA THR A 56 0.54 24.40 -12.91
C THR A 56 -0.33 23.39 -13.64
N ILE A 57 -0.87 22.40 -12.93
CA ILE A 57 -1.74 21.36 -13.49
C ILE A 57 -3.18 21.80 -13.31
N LYS A 58 -3.85 22.12 -14.43
CA LYS A 58 -5.23 22.62 -14.42
C LYS A 58 -6.28 21.55 -14.60
N THR A 59 -5.91 20.44 -15.22
CA THR A 59 -6.80 19.32 -15.49
C THR A 59 -6.12 17.98 -15.22
N LEU A 60 -6.90 17.00 -14.77
CA LEU A 60 -6.47 15.61 -14.60
C LEU A 60 -7.43 14.66 -15.31
N ALA A 61 -6.87 13.66 -16.00
CA ALA A 61 -7.62 12.48 -16.39
C ALA A 61 -7.51 11.45 -15.27
N VAL A 62 -8.63 11.11 -14.64
CA VAL A 62 -8.70 10.11 -13.58
C VAL A 62 -9.26 8.83 -14.18
N ILE A 63 -8.45 7.78 -14.26
CA ILE A 63 -8.80 6.56 -14.99
C ILE A 63 -8.70 5.33 -14.08
N GLY A 64 -9.72 4.48 -14.11
CA GLY A 64 -9.68 3.15 -13.51
C GLY A 64 -10.87 2.82 -12.63
N PRO A 65 -11.13 1.51 -12.40
CA PRO A 65 -12.33 1.04 -11.72
C PRO A 65 -12.38 1.43 -10.23
N ASN A 66 -11.23 1.70 -9.61
CA ASN A 66 -11.14 2.14 -8.21
C ASN A 66 -11.16 3.67 -8.04
N ALA A 67 -11.31 4.46 -9.10
CA ALA A 67 -11.21 5.89 -8.95
C ALA A 67 -12.47 6.52 -8.32
N ASN A 68 -13.66 5.92 -8.50
CA ASN A 68 -14.90 6.40 -7.91
C ASN A 68 -15.62 5.32 -7.09
N VAL A 69 -14.89 4.71 -6.16
CA VAL A 69 -15.39 3.64 -5.28
C VAL A 69 -15.49 4.10 -3.84
N THR A 70 -16.36 3.45 -3.07
CA THR A 70 -16.48 3.59 -1.61
C THR A 70 -16.16 2.27 -0.91
N LYS A 71 -16.75 1.17 -1.40
CA LYS A 71 -16.64 -0.16 -0.78
C LYS A 71 -15.22 -0.74 -0.85
N THR A 72 -14.50 -0.59 -1.97
CA THR A 72 -13.14 -1.13 -2.07
C THR A 72 -12.20 -0.48 -1.03
N MET A 73 -12.41 0.79 -0.69
CA MET A 73 -11.50 1.53 0.17
C MET A 73 -11.46 1.06 1.62
N ILE A 74 -12.53 0.40 2.10
CA ILE A 74 -12.69 0.01 3.51
C ILE A 74 -12.35 -1.46 3.77
N GLY A 75 -11.95 -2.21 2.74
CA GLY A 75 -11.47 -3.58 2.89
C GLY A 75 -12.57 -4.56 3.29
N ASN A 76 -12.40 -5.22 4.44
CA ASN A 76 -13.33 -6.18 5.01
C ASN A 76 -13.53 -5.91 6.52
N TYR A 77 -14.45 -6.64 7.17
CA TYR A 77 -14.80 -6.43 8.58
C TYR A 77 -15.20 -4.98 8.90
N GLU A 78 -15.90 -4.36 7.95
CA GLU A 78 -16.27 -2.96 7.98
C GLU A 78 -17.70 -2.72 8.52
N GLY A 79 -17.89 -1.59 9.20
CA GLY A 79 -19.20 -0.99 9.41
C GLY A 79 -19.51 0.07 8.35
N THR A 80 -20.69 0.69 8.41
CA THR A 80 -21.03 1.85 7.56
C THR A 80 -20.33 3.10 8.10
N PRO A 81 -19.36 3.68 7.38
CA PRO A 81 -18.68 4.91 7.79
C PRO A 81 -19.62 6.11 7.70
N CYS A 82 -19.28 7.18 8.43
CA CYS A 82 -20.11 8.37 8.51
C CYS A 82 -20.15 9.15 7.18
N LYS A 83 -19.04 9.10 6.42
CA LYS A 83 -18.90 9.76 5.12
C LYS A 83 -17.76 9.11 4.34
N TYR A 84 -17.95 8.98 3.03
CA TYR A 84 -16.87 8.62 2.13
C TYR A 84 -16.34 9.83 1.37
N THR A 85 -15.04 9.82 1.09
CA THR A 85 -14.44 10.66 0.05
C THR A 85 -13.74 9.75 -0.96
N THR A 86 -14.30 9.59 -2.16
CA THR A 86 -13.71 8.75 -3.21
C THR A 86 -12.43 9.40 -3.76
N PRO A 87 -11.49 8.63 -4.37
CA PRO A 87 -10.30 9.21 -4.99
C PRO A 87 -10.63 10.29 -6.03
N LEU A 88 -11.67 10.08 -6.84
CA LEU A 88 -12.17 11.06 -7.79
C LEU A 88 -12.59 12.33 -7.05
N GLN A 89 -13.44 12.23 -6.03
CA GLN A 89 -13.88 13.40 -5.25
C GLN A 89 -12.70 14.17 -4.61
N GLY A 90 -11.73 13.45 -4.05
CA GLY A 90 -10.53 14.06 -3.46
C GLY A 90 -9.71 14.84 -4.50
N LEU A 91 -9.50 14.26 -5.68
CA LEU A 91 -8.75 14.92 -6.76
C LEU A 91 -9.53 16.08 -7.39
N THR A 92 -10.84 15.93 -7.59
CA THR A 92 -11.73 16.98 -8.12
C THR A 92 -11.78 18.21 -7.21
N ALA A 93 -11.56 18.04 -5.91
CA ALA A 93 -11.52 19.15 -4.97
C ALA A 93 -10.31 20.09 -5.19
N SER A 94 -9.24 19.62 -5.83
CA SER A 94 -8.03 20.41 -6.08
C SER A 94 -7.96 20.99 -7.49
N VAL A 95 -8.39 20.24 -8.52
CA VAL A 95 -8.30 20.64 -9.93
C VAL A 95 -9.45 20.03 -10.74
N ALA A 96 -9.74 20.56 -11.93
CA ALA A 96 -10.78 20.00 -12.78
C ALA A 96 -10.40 18.59 -13.26
N THR A 97 -11.32 17.62 -13.14
CA THR A 97 -11.05 16.22 -13.47
C THR A 97 -12.00 15.71 -14.55
N THR A 98 -11.47 14.94 -15.50
CA THR A 98 -12.25 14.08 -16.38
C THR A 98 -12.10 12.65 -15.93
N TYR A 99 -13.21 11.97 -15.64
CA TYR A 99 -13.20 10.59 -15.19
C TYR A 99 -13.53 9.63 -16.33
N ALA A 100 -12.77 8.55 -16.44
CA ALA A 100 -13.13 7.39 -17.26
C ALA A 100 -12.91 6.10 -16.45
N PRO A 101 -13.90 5.20 -16.35
CA PRO A 101 -13.74 3.97 -15.59
C PRO A 101 -12.66 3.05 -16.17
N GLY A 102 -12.47 3.08 -17.51
CA GLY A 102 -11.62 2.13 -18.24
C GLY A 102 -12.23 0.73 -18.23
N CYS A 103 -12.13 0.03 -17.09
CA CYS A 103 -12.79 -1.23 -16.84
C CYS A 103 -14.11 -1.02 -16.06
N ALA A 104 -15.10 -1.90 -16.24
CA ALA A 104 -16.35 -1.83 -15.48
C ALA A 104 -16.16 -2.11 -13.96
N ASN A 105 -15.17 -2.93 -13.61
CA ASN A 105 -14.81 -3.28 -12.23
C ASN A 105 -13.34 -3.71 -12.15
N THR A 106 -12.88 -4.02 -10.93
CA THR A 106 -11.50 -4.41 -10.65
C THR A 106 -11.11 -5.76 -11.25
N ALA A 107 -12.05 -6.67 -11.54
CA ALA A 107 -11.72 -7.92 -12.22
C ALA A 107 -11.28 -7.67 -13.67
N CYS A 108 -11.75 -6.57 -14.28
CA CYS A 108 -11.46 -6.16 -15.65
C CYS A 108 -11.44 -7.34 -16.66
N SER A 109 -12.41 -8.24 -16.51
CA SER A 109 -12.43 -9.53 -17.19
C SER A 109 -12.77 -9.39 -18.68
N THR A 110 -12.04 -10.10 -19.52
CA THR A 110 -12.51 -10.54 -20.84
C THR A 110 -13.17 -11.92 -20.70
N ALA A 111 -13.96 -12.37 -21.67
CA ALA A 111 -14.75 -13.60 -21.61
C ALA A 111 -13.91 -14.92 -21.61
N GLN A 112 -12.68 -14.92 -21.12
CA GLN A 112 -11.78 -16.09 -21.13
C GLN A 112 -11.18 -16.43 -19.76
N ARG A 113 -11.38 -17.71 -19.44
CA ARG A 113 -10.91 -18.59 -18.34
C ARG A 113 -10.05 -18.01 -17.23
N ALA A 114 -10.52 -18.28 -16.01
CA ALA A 114 -9.72 -18.29 -14.79
C ALA A 114 -8.47 -19.17 -14.96
N ALA A 115 -7.29 -18.58 -14.73
CA ALA A 115 -6.06 -19.34 -14.56
C ALA A 115 -6.19 -20.23 -13.31
N THR A 116 -5.78 -21.49 -13.42
CA THR A 116 -5.85 -22.49 -12.33
C THR A 116 -4.69 -22.37 -11.33
N GLY A 117 -4.02 -21.22 -11.29
CA GLY A 117 -2.88 -20.90 -10.41
C GLY A 117 -3.06 -19.53 -9.75
N PHE A 118 -2.21 -19.23 -8.76
CA PHE A 118 -2.21 -17.93 -8.11
C PHE A 118 -1.56 -16.89 -9.03
N ASP A 119 -2.39 -16.11 -9.72
CA ASP A 119 -1.95 -14.95 -10.50
C ASP A 119 -1.84 -13.72 -9.58
N ILE A 120 -0.65 -13.15 -9.50
CA ILE A 120 -0.34 -11.95 -8.71
C ILE A 120 -0.10 -10.72 -9.60
N HIS A 121 -0.38 -10.78 -10.90
CA HIS A 121 -0.45 -9.59 -11.75
C HIS A 121 -1.70 -8.74 -11.43
N LEU A 122 -1.80 -7.59 -12.10
CA LEU A 122 -3.03 -6.81 -12.09
C LEU A 122 -4.19 -7.63 -12.70
N PRO A 123 -5.36 -7.72 -12.06
CA PRO A 123 -6.45 -8.55 -12.56
C PRO A 123 -6.97 -8.13 -13.94
N GLY A 124 -7.24 -9.13 -14.78
CA GLY A 124 -7.84 -8.96 -16.11
C GLY A 124 -7.01 -8.08 -17.03
N GLN A 125 -7.65 -7.14 -17.72
CA GLN A 125 -7.00 -6.26 -18.70
C GLN A 125 -6.46 -4.96 -18.09
N GLN A 126 -6.33 -4.86 -16.77
CA GLN A 126 -5.83 -3.62 -16.14
C GLN A 126 -4.40 -3.27 -16.56
N GLN A 127 -3.51 -4.26 -16.71
CA GLN A 127 -2.15 -4.02 -17.22
C GLN A 127 -2.16 -3.44 -18.64
N LEU A 128 -3.02 -3.97 -19.52
CA LEU A 128 -3.20 -3.44 -20.87
C LEU A 128 -3.75 -2.01 -20.82
N LEU A 129 -4.77 -1.74 -20.00
CA LEU A 129 -5.33 -0.39 -19.82
C LEU A 129 -4.25 0.60 -19.38
N VAL A 130 -3.48 0.27 -18.34
CA VAL A 130 -2.39 1.13 -17.82
C VAL A 130 -1.36 1.39 -18.92
N THR A 131 -0.98 0.36 -19.68
CA THR A 131 0.00 0.48 -20.78
C THR A 131 -0.52 1.39 -21.89
N GLN A 132 -1.79 1.24 -22.29
CA GLN A 132 -2.40 2.07 -23.34
C GLN A 132 -2.57 3.52 -22.90
N VAL A 133 -2.96 3.76 -21.64
CA VAL A 133 -3.02 5.10 -21.06
C VAL A 133 -1.62 5.72 -21.03
N ALA A 134 -0.60 4.96 -20.62
CA ALA A 134 0.77 5.46 -20.58
C ALA A 134 1.30 5.84 -21.97
N ASN A 135 0.96 5.05 -23.00
CA ASN A 135 1.35 5.32 -24.39
C ASN A 135 0.59 6.51 -25.00
N ALA A 136 -0.69 6.68 -24.66
CA ALA A 136 -1.52 7.78 -25.16
C ALA A 136 -1.30 9.10 -24.41
N SER A 137 -0.78 9.05 -23.18
CA SER A 137 -0.58 10.23 -22.36
C SER A 137 0.51 11.15 -22.92
N LYS A 138 0.19 12.45 -22.97
CA LYS A 138 1.14 13.52 -23.27
C LYS A 138 1.90 14.01 -22.03
N GLY A 139 1.38 13.71 -20.83
CA GLY A 139 1.92 14.14 -19.54
C GLY A 139 2.36 12.97 -18.66
N PRO A 140 2.85 13.27 -17.43
CA PRO A 140 3.24 12.25 -16.47
C PRO A 140 2.04 11.36 -16.11
N VAL A 141 2.29 10.07 -15.96
CA VAL A 141 1.28 9.08 -15.56
C VAL A 141 1.60 8.61 -14.14
N ILE A 142 0.66 8.83 -13.23
CA ILE A 142 0.75 8.42 -11.84
C ILE A 142 -0.14 7.19 -11.66
N LEU A 143 0.47 6.06 -11.32
CA LEU A 143 -0.25 4.81 -11.05
C LEU A 143 -0.55 4.70 -9.55
N VAL A 144 -1.83 4.58 -9.20
CA VAL A 144 -2.27 4.39 -7.81
C VAL A 144 -2.80 2.96 -7.64
N ILE A 145 -2.10 2.16 -6.86
CA ILE A 145 -2.43 0.77 -6.57
C ILE A 145 -3.20 0.67 -5.25
N MET A 146 -4.47 0.28 -5.36
CA MET A 146 -5.34 0.00 -4.21
C MET A 146 -5.56 -1.52 -4.10
N SER A 147 -4.80 -2.15 -3.23
CA SER A 147 -4.81 -3.60 -2.98
C SER A 147 -4.33 -3.90 -1.57
N GLY A 148 -4.80 -5.00 -0.97
CA GLY A 148 -4.26 -5.48 0.31
C GLY A 148 -2.86 -6.10 0.19
N GLY A 149 -2.65 -6.90 -0.87
CA GLY A 149 -1.38 -7.56 -1.15
C GLY A 149 -0.55 -6.85 -2.22
N GLY A 150 0.73 -7.21 -2.30
CA GLY A 150 1.60 -6.82 -3.41
C GLY A 150 1.23 -7.51 -4.72
N MET A 151 1.52 -6.83 -5.82
CA MET A 151 1.25 -7.34 -7.17
C MET A 151 2.51 -7.24 -8.03
N ASP A 152 2.64 -8.15 -9.01
CA ASP A 152 3.68 -8.02 -10.03
C ASP A 152 3.31 -6.87 -10.99
N ILE A 153 3.97 -5.75 -10.78
CA ILE A 153 3.87 -4.54 -11.60
C ILE A 153 5.21 -4.16 -12.23
N GLN A 154 6.08 -5.15 -12.52
CA GLN A 154 7.39 -4.92 -13.14
C GLN A 154 7.25 -4.06 -14.41
N PHE A 155 6.23 -4.33 -15.23
CA PHE A 155 5.93 -3.56 -16.45
C PHE A 155 5.76 -2.05 -16.18
N ALA A 156 5.20 -1.70 -15.02
CA ALA A 156 4.94 -0.31 -14.64
C ALA A 156 6.17 0.32 -13.99
N LYS A 157 6.90 -0.46 -13.20
CA LYS A 157 8.17 -0.07 -12.59
C LYS A 157 9.20 0.31 -13.67
N ASP A 158 9.28 -0.47 -14.75
CA ASP A 158 10.25 -0.27 -15.83
C ASP A 158 9.84 0.79 -16.88
N SER A 159 8.58 1.22 -16.87
CA SER A 159 8.09 2.21 -17.84
C SER A 159 8.51 3.64 -17.49
N ASP A 160 9.24 4.32 -18.36
CA ASP A 160 9.58 5.74 -18.19
C ASP A 160 8.36 6.68 -18.26
N LYS A 161 7.26 6.22 -18.87
CA LYS A 161 6.00 6.98 -18.96
C LYS A 161 5.22 6.99 -17.65
N ILE A 162 5.38 5.94 -16.84
CA ILE A 162 4.77 5.84 -15.52
C ILE A 162 5.76 6.44 -14.52
N THR A 163 5.62 7.74 -14.32
CA THR A 163 6.58 8.56 -13.60
C THR A 163 6.44 8.43 -12.09
N SER A 164 5.26 8.05 -11.58
CA SER A 164 5.08 7.80 -10.15
C SER A 164 4.18 6.60 -9.88
N ILE A 165 4.46 5.88 -8.80
CA ILE A 165 3.66 4.73 -8.34
C ILE A 165 3.40 4.90 -6.84
N LEU A 166 2.13 4.86 -6.45
CA LEU A 166 1.65 4.90 -5.07
C LEU A 166 0.97 3.58 -4.73
N TRP A 167 1.27 3.00 -3.58
CA TRP A 167 0.44 1.95 -2.96
C TRP A 167 -0.32 2.54 -1.78
N VAL A 168 -1.65 2.37 -1.79
CA VAL A 168 -2.56 3.01 -0.81
C VAL A 168 -3.28 2.00 0.08
N GLY A 169 -2.98 0.70 -0.07
CA GLY A 169 -3.69 -0.34 0.67
C GLY A 169 -5.21 -0.26 0.45
N TYR A 170 -5.94 -0.25 1.57
CA TYR A 170 -7.35 0.11 1.67
C TYR A 170 -7.47 1.37 2.54
N PRO A 171 -7.55 2.57 1.94
CA PRO A 171 -7.29 3.83 2.64
C PRO A 171 -8.48 4.36 3.48
N GLY A 172 -9.50 3.54 3.73
CA GLY A 172 -10.61 3.86 4.62
C GLY A 172 -11.56 4.94 4.10
N GLU A 173 -12.40 5.46 4.98
CA GLU A 173 -13.50 6.37 4.63
C GLU A 173 -13.05 7.72 4.02
N ALA A 174 -11.89 8.21 4.45
CA ALA A 174 -11.28 9.47 4.01
C ALA A 174 -10.16 9.27 2.97
N GLY A 175 -10.02 8.06 2.43
CA GLY A 175 -8.87 7.68 1.62
C GLY A 175 -8.67 8.51 0.35
N GLY A 176 -9.74 8.98 -0.30
CA GLY A 176 -9.64 9.83 -1.48
C GLY A 176 -9.04 11.20 -1.17
N ALA A 177 -9.36 11.77 0.00
CA ALA A 177 -8.76 13.01 0.47
C ALA A 177 -7.28 12.82 0.82
N ALA A 178 -6.92 11.70 1.45
CA ALA A 178 -5.53 11.38 1.75
C ALA A 178 -4.68 11.16 0.48
N ILE A 179 -5.24 10.48 -0.52
CA ILE A 179 -4.59 10.33 -1.84
C ILE A 179 -4.33 11.69 -2.49
N ALA A 180 -5.32 12.59 -2.46
CA ALA A 180 -5.17 13.94 -2.99
C ALA A 180 -4.11 14.74 -2.22
N ASP A 181 -4.08 14.65 -0.88
CA ASP A 181 -3.07 15.33 -0.05
C ASP A 181 -1.65 14.94 -0.44
N VAL A 182 -1.41 13.64 -0.67
CA VAL A 182 -0.11 13.15 -1.11
C VAL A 182 0.18 13.61 -2.54
N ILE A 183 -0.75 13.44 -3.48
CA ILE A 183 -0.53 13.79 -4.90
C ILE A 183 -0.23 15.28 -5.07
N PHE A 184 -0.91 16.17 -4.33
CA PHE A 184 -0.69 17.61 -4.42
C PHE A 184 0.35 18.16 -3.43
N GLY A 185 0.99 17.28 -2.65
CA GLY A 185 2.06 17.69 -1.73
C GLY A 185 1.61 18.43 -0.48
N TYR A 186 0.31 18.41 -0.15
CA TYR A 186 -0.18 18.82 1.16
C TYR A 186 0.28 17.87 2.28
N TYR A 187 0.69 16.66 1.90
CA TYR A 187 1.33 15.69 2.79
C TYR A 187 2.55 15.06 2.11
N ASN A 188 3.63 14.90 2.87
CA ASN A 188 4.83 14.20 2.40
C ASN A 188 4.72 12.71 2.77
N PRO A 189 4.64 11.79 1.78
CA PRO A 189 4.46 10.38 2.06
C PRO A 189 5.65 9.82 2.85
N SER A 190 5.33 9.02 3.86
CA SER A 190 6.30 8.40 4.77
C SER A 190 6.07 6.90 4.99
N GLY A 191 5.01 6.34 4.39
CA GLY A 191 4.70 4.93 4.46
C GLY A 191 5.82 4.06 3.90
N ARG A 192 5.91 2.84 4.42
CA ARG A 192 6.88 1.81 4.04
C ARG A 192 6.14 0.51 3.79
N LEU A 193 6.54 -0.27 2.79
CA LEU A 193 5.90 -1.55 2.50
C LEU A 193 6.04 -2.52 3.69
N PRO A 194 4.93 -3.05 4.22
CA PRO A 194 4.97 -4.05 5.29
C PRO A 194 5.21 -5.47 4.75
N MET A 195 5.38 -5.63 3.43
CA MET A 195 5.53 -6.93 2.76
C MET A 195 6.36 -6.80 1.48
N THR A 196 7.07 -7.88 1.13
CA THR A 196 7.77 -8.02 -0.15
C THR A 196 6.77 -8.19 -1.29
N TRP A 197 6.99 -7.48 -2.40
CA TRP A 197 6.27 -7.68 -3.66
C TRP A 197 7.11 -8.58 -4.56
N TYR A 198 6.58 -9.75 -4.88
CA TYR A 198 7.27 -10.78 -5.64
C TYR A 198 6.91 -10.70 -7.13
N PRO A 199 7.82 -11.10 -8.03
CA PRO A 199 7.46 -11.37 -9.42
C PRO A 199 6.53 -12.60 -9.51
N GLN A 200 5.72 -12.69 -10.56
CA GLN A 200 4.83 -13.84 -10.81
C GLN A 200 5.59 -15.17 -10.76
N SER A 201 6.83 -15.17 -11.24
CA SER A 201 7.70 -16.36 -11.26
C SER A 201 7.92 -16.98 -9.88
N TYR A 202 7.74 -16.22 -8.79
CA TYR A 202 7.74 -16.75 -7.43
C TYR A 202 6.46 -17.56 -7.14
N ALA A 203 5.29 -17.02 -7.46
CA ALA A 203 4.00 -17.68 -7.25
C ALA A 203 3.86 -18.95 -8.11
N ASP A 204 4.49 -18.98 -9.28
CA ASP A 204 4.54 -20.16 -10.16
C ASP A 204 5.41 -21.29 -9.59
N LYS A 205 6.49 -20.95 -8.88
CA LYS A 205 7.49 -21.91 -8.39
C LYS A 205 7.24 -22.39 -6.96
N VAL A 206 6.62 -21.57 -6.13
CA VAL A 206 6.47 -21.83 -4.69
C VAL A 206 5.05 -22.27 -4.39
N PRO A 207 4.80 -23.55 -4.03
CA PRO A 207 3.47 -23.98 -3.60
C PRO A 207 3.06 -23.22 -2.34
N MET A 208 1.90 -22.55 -2.35
CA MET A 208 1.41 -21.79 -1.19
C MET A 208 1.10 -22.68 0.04
N THR A 209 1.05 -24.00 -0.13
CA THR A 209 0.92 -25.00 0.94
C THR A 209 2.25 -25.38 1.60
N ASN A 210 3.39 -25.04 1.00
CA ASN A 210 4.70 -25.31 1.59
C ASN A 210 5.03 -24.28 2.66
N MET A 211 5.07 -24.69 3.93
CA MET A 211 5.28 -23.80 5.08
C MET A 211 6.75 -23.57 5.45
N ASN A 212 7.70 -24.17 4.72
CA ASN A 212 9.12 -23.93 4.95
C ASN A 212 9.45 -22.45 4.72
N MET A 213 10.16 -21.83 5.66
CA MET A 213 10.48 -20.40 5.54
C MET A 213 11.85 -20.17 4.91
N ARG A 214 12.83 -21.02 5.21
CA ARG A 214 14.22 -20.89 4.76
C ARG A 214 14.37 -21.39 3.33
N ALA A 215 15.26 -20.75 2.57
CA ALA A 215 15.68 -21.27 1.29
C ALA A 215 16.35 -22.64 1.45
N ASP A 216 16.13 -23.52 0.48
CA ASP A 216 16.79 -24.82 0.36
C ASP A 216 17.37 -24.96 -1.05
N PRO A 217 18.69 -24.72 -1.21
CA PRO A 217 19.37 -24.85 -2.49
C PRO A 217 19.29 -26.26 -3.08
N SER A 218 19.16 -27.30 -2.26
CA SER A 218 19.11 -28.70 -2.73
C SER A 218 17.83 -29.02 -3.48
N THR A 219 16.73 -28.33 -3.14
CA THR A 219 15.43 -28.47 -3.82
C THR A 219 15.11 -27.27 -4.73
N GLY A 220 16.01 -26.29 -4.82
CA GLY A 220 15.75 -25.01 -5.51
C GLY A 220 14.67 -24.16 -4.86
N TYR A 221 14.36 -24.38 -3.58
CA TYR A 221 13.33 -23.63 -2.86
C TYR A 221 13.89 -22.25 -2.45
N PRO A 222 13.28 -21.12 -2.87
CA PRO A 222 13.92 -19.82 -2.75
C PRO A 222 13.72 -19.16 -1.38
N GLY A 223 12.98 -19.78 -0.45
CA GLY A 223 12.61 -19.18 0.83
C GLY A 223 11.40 -18.25 0.74
N ARG A 224 10.93 -17.75 1.89
CA ARG A 224 9.76 -16.87 2.01
C ARG A 224 10.08 -15.63 2.82
N THR A 225 9.33 -14.56 2.56
CA THR A 225 9.44 -13.25 3.24
C THR A 225 10.78 -12.58 2.99
N TYR A 226 10.87 -11.29 3.29
CA TYR A 226 12.12 -10.54 3.16
C TYR A 226 13.30 -11.15 3.93
N ARG A 227 13.02 -11.94 4.98
CA ARG A 227 14.05 -12.52 5.85
C ARG A 227 14.81 -13.67 5.21
N PHE A 228 14.17 -14.47 4.36
CA PHE A 228 14.74 -15.72 3.86
C PHE A 228 14.65 -15.89 2.35
N TYR A 229 13.85 -15.07 1.67
CA TYR A 229 13.74 -15.13 0.24
C TYR A 229 15.03 -14.63 -0.42
N THR A 230 15.62 -15.44 -1.28
CA THR A 230 16.91 -15.15 -1.94
C THR A 230 16.78 -14.80 -3.43
N GLY A 231 15.55 -14.62 -3.92
CA GLY A 231 15.28 -14.29 -5.32
C GLY A 231 14.97 -12.81 -5.54
N ASP A 232 14.62 -12.49 -6.78
CA ASP A 232 14.30 -11.11 -7.18
C ASP A 232 12.97 -10.63 -6.62
N THR A 233 12.89 -9.32 -6.35
CA THR A 233 11.70 -8.64 -5.84
C THR A 233 11.31 -7.46 -6.72
N ILE A 234 10.02 -7.22 -6.88
CA ILE A 234 9.51 -5.99 -7.50
C ILE A 234 9.76 -4.81 -6.57
N TYR A 235 9.37 -4.96 -5.30
CA TYR A 235 9.70 -4.06 -4.20
C TYR A 235 9.98 -4.88 -2.94
N THR A 236 10.94 -4.43 -2.15
CA THR A 236 11.36 -5.09 -0.91
C THR A 236 10.51 -4.63 0.27
N PHE A 237 10.52 -5.43 1.34
CA PHE A 237 10.00 -4.99 2.64
C PHE A 237 10.73 -3.74 3.10
N GLY A 238 9.99 -2.71 3.53
CA GLY A 238 10.56 -1.43 3.93
C GLY A 238 10.77 -0.43 2.79
N ASP A 239 10.50 -0.80 1.53
CA ASP A 239 10.54 0.17 0.43
C ASP A 239 9.49 1.27 0.62
N GLY A 240 9.87 2.49 0.27
CA GLY A 240 9.05 3.69 0.39
C GLY A 240 9.94 4.93 0.29
N ILE A 241 9.59 5.84 -0.59
CA ILE A 241 10.30 7.11 -0.78
C ILE A 241 9.45 8.29 -0.32
N SER A 242 10.10 9.44 -0.15
CA SER A 242 9.51 10.68 0.33
C SER A 242 9.78 11.80 -0.69
N TYR A 243 9.07 12.92 -0.58
CA TYR A 243 9.38 14.14 -1.33
C TYR A 243 10.64 14.85 -0.79
N SER A 244 11.17 14.44 0.36
CA SER A 244 12.39 14.99 0.94
C SER A 244 13.53 13.97 0.94
N LEU A 245 14.76 14.48 0.85
CA LEU A 245 15.96 13.68 1.02
C LEU A 245 16.41 13.71 2.48
N PHE A 246 16.68 12.54 3.05
CA PHE A 246 17.16 12.40 4.41
C PHE A 246 18.61 11.89 4.40
N LYS A 247 19.46 12.48 5.23
CA LYS A 247 20.83 12.00 5.46
C LYS A 247 20.96 11.54 6.91
N HIS A 248 21.05 10.24 7.11
CA HIS A 248 21.29 9.65 8.42
C HIS A 248 22.79 9.46 8.65
N HIS A 249 23.24 9.73 9.86
CA HIS A 249 24.58 9.42 10.32
C HIS A 249 24.49 8.77 11.70
N LEU A 250 25.35 7.78 11.93
CA LEU A 250 25.44 7.12 13.22
C LEU A 250 26.07 8.10 14.21
N ALA A 251 25.28 8.58 15.18
CA ALA A 251 25.79 9.48 16.21
C ALA A 251 26.84 8.80 17.10
N GLN A 252 26.59 7.54 17.47
CA GLN A 252 27.53 6.70 18.21
C GLN A 252 27.23 5.22 17.94
N ALA A 253 28.23 4.47 17.47
CA ALA A 253 28.11 3.03 17.34
C ALA A 253 28.34 2.35 18.70
N PRO A 254 27.57 1.31 19.04
CA PRO A 254 27.91 0.47 20.19
C PRO A 254 29.27 -0.21 19.93
N LYS A 255 30.18 -0.14 20.92
CA LYS A 255 31.49 -0.83 20.83
C LYS A 255 31.37 -2.34 20.96
N GLN A 256 30.28 -2.80 21.57
CA GLN A 256 29.97 -4.21 21.78
C GLN A 256 28.48 -4.42 21.56
N VAL A 257 28.14 -5.51 20.87
CA VAL A 257 26.77 -6.00 20.72
C VAL A 257 26.74 -7.36 21.37
N SER A 258 25.97 -7.50 22.46
CA SER A 258 25.78 -8.78 23.13
C SER A 258 24.56 -9.46 22.53
N ILE A 259 24.74 -10.65 21.96
CA ILE A 259 23.65 -11.48 21.47
C ILE A 259 23.49 -12.63 22.48
N PRO A 260 22.43 -12.62 23.31
CA PRO A 260 22.17 -13.75 24.20
C PRO A 260 21.79 -14.96 23.35
N LEU A 261 22.52 -16.07 23.53
CA LEU A 261 22.14 -17.37 22.99
C LEU A 261 21.28 -18.07 24.05
N GLU A 262 20.15 -18.66 23.64
CA GLU A 262 19.36 -19.51 24.55
C GLU A 262 20.18 -20.73 25.00
N GLU A 263 19.97 -21.16 26.25
CA GLU A 263 20.64 -22.35 26.82
C GLU A 263 20.36 -23.58 25.95
N GLY A 264 21.39 -24.07 25.24
CA GLY A 264 21.31 -25.24 24.36
C GLY A 264 21.67 -24.97 22.89
N HIS A 265 21.86 -23.72 22.48
CA HIS A 265 22.34 -23.41 21.13
C HIS A 265 23.83 -23.75 20.99
N ALA A 266 24.16 -24.90 20.38
CA ALA A 266 25.53 -25.23 20.02
C ALA A 266 26.06 -24.22 18.99
N CYS A 267 27.14 -23.52 19.33
CA CYS A 267 27.78 -22.55 18.44
C CYS A 267 28.49 -23.32 17.31
N LEU A 268 27.83 -23.45 16.15
CA LEU A 268 28.38 -24.17 14.98
C LEU A 268 29.47 -23.37 14.24
N SER A 269 29.64 -22.09 14.56
CA SER A 269 30.69 -21.21 14.02
C SER A 269 30.95 -20.04 14.97
N SER A 270 32.22 -19.64 15.12
CA SER A 270 32.64 -18.44 15.85
C SER A 270 32.64 -17.17 14.98
N THR A 271 32.26 -17.29 13.71
CA THR A 271 32.30 -16.20 12.73
C THR A 271 30.89 -15.71 12.46
N VAL A 272 30.54 -14.52 12.97
CA VAL A 272 29.30 -13.82 12.64
C VAL A 272 29.55 -12.99 11.39
N GLN A 273 28.99 -13.39 10.24
CA GLN A 273 28.92 -12.49 9.09
C GLN A 273 27.74 -11.54 9.28
N VAL A 274 28.06 -10.27 9.53
CA VAL A 274 27.08 -9.19 9.48
C VAL A 274 27.02 -8.75 8.01
N HIS A 275 25.96 -9.16 7.31
CA HIS A 275 25.63 -8.66 5.97
C HIS A 275 24.76 -7.42 6.06
#